data_AF-A0A4R5CJS0-F1
#
_entry.id   AF-A0A4R5CJS0-F1
#
_cell.length_a   1.000
_cell.length_b   1.000
_cell.length_c   1.000
_cell.angle_alpha   90.00
_cell.angle_beta   90.00
_cell.angle_gamma   90.00
#
_symmetry.space_group_name_H-M   'P 1'
#
loop_
_entity.id
_entity.type
_entity.pdbx_description
1 polymer ?
#
loop_
_entity_poly.entity_id
_entity_poly.type
_entity_poly.pdbx_seq_one_letter_code
_entity_poly.pdbx_strand_id
1 'polypeptide(L)'
;MKIKITIVFVLFNLFSVFSQQDLIKELGKQAVIIDSLKKVTKTEKENCRIQNETLKHKNDSIKILKLTLSKLEKFKTEKGKVDNLLKQKNDSIILLKNQKTELSQKISQERMICEQKKLDEKEKAKSEILTKIINTYRGKNFDDLIILSNKFSVERDFQLIGENNALTQIFIDLKKYFEAKSLLDQPFDAEKAKKTQNELFTIKQQSVFLDKLKDQIENYQLIDKMFKDCIAKINSIDKNGSNISDDEIIKKQKLNKILNEISDYIYNSDINSYYPYLSDRAFQIIKIKFPNPDQDISKLINK
;
A
#
# COMPACT_ATOMS: atom_id res chain seq x y z
N MET A 1 9.15 168.68 51.81
CA MET A 1 10.03 167.50 51.58
C MET A 1 9.15 166.30 51.20
N LYS A 2 8.87 166.14 49.91
CA LYS A 2 8.13 165.03 49.26
C LYS A 2 9.07 164.49 48.16
N ILE A 3 8.90 163.23 47.74
CA ILE A 3 9.72 162.44 46.79
C ILE A 3 10.73 161.54 47.51
N LYS A 4 10.31 160.31 47.84
CA LYS A 4 11.22 159.14 48.05
C LYS A 4 10.51 157.77 48.14
N ILE A 5 9.17 157.68 48.16
CA ILE A 5 8.45 156.40 48.40
C ILE A 5 8.04 155.67 47.11
N THR A 6 7.98 156.32 45.95
CA THR A 6 7.41 155.73 44.72
C THR A 6 8.31 154.69 44.02
N ILE A 7 9.61 154.68 44.28
CA ILE A 7 10.56 153.79 43.56
C ILE A 7 10.57 152.36 44.13
N VAL A 8 10.18 152.15 45.39
CA VAL A 8 10.24 150.83 46.03
C VAL A 8 9.08 149.92 45.58
N PHE A 9 7.91 150.49 45.24
CA PHE A 9 6.74 149.70 44.83
C PHE A 9 6.81 149.15 43.39
N VAL A 10 7.62 149.75 42.52
CA VAL A 10 7.77 149.28 41.12
C VAL A 10 8.72 148.08 41.03
N LEU A 11 9.72 148.00 41.92
CA LEU A 11 10.66 146.89 41.92
C LEU A 11 10.04 145.56 42.41
N PHE A 12 9.06 145.60 43.31
CA PHE A 12 8.43 144.36 43.81
C PHE A 12 7.49 143.67 42.81
N ASN A 13 6.96 144.37 41.80
CA ASN A 13 6.03 143.78 40.82
C ASN A 13 6.71 143.11 39.61
N LEU A 14 7.99 143.38 39.35
CA LEU A 14 8.70 142.78 38.21
C LEU A 14 9.30 141.39 38.53
N PHE A 15 9.59 141.10 39.81
CA PHE A 15 10.16 139.80 40.20
C PHE A 15 9.15 138.65 40.23
N SER A 16 7.84 138.91 40.36
CA SER A 16 6.83 137.85 40.35
C SER A 16 6.60 137.25 38.96
N VAL A 17 6.67 138.07 37.91
CA VAL A 17 6.40 137.67 36.51
C VAL A 17 7.52 136.78 35.94
N PHE A 18 8.79 137.04 36.28
CA PHE A 18 9.92 136.21 35.82
C PHE A 18 9.95 134.82 36.47
N SER A 19 9.51 134.69 37.73
CA SER A 19 9.48 133.38 38.41
C SER A 19 8.43 132.41 37.85
N GLN A 20 7.33 132.93 37.26
CA GLN A 20 6.27 132.12 36.68
C GLN A 20 6.65 131.57 35.29
N GLN A 21 7.48 132.27 34.53
CA GLN A 21 7.86 131.87 33.16
C GLN A 21 8.86 130.71 33.13
N ASP A 22 9.80 130.67 34.08
CA ASP A 22 10.75 129.56 34.22
C ASP A 22 10.08 128.27 34.74
N LEU A 23 9.10 128.40 35.64
CA LEU A 23 8.35 127.25 36.16
C LEU A 23 7.53 126.55 35.06
N ILE A 24 6.93 127.32 34.14
CA ILE A 24 6.15 126.80 33.01
C ILE A 24 7.07 126.07 32.01
N LYS A 25 8.27 126.58 31.74
CA LYS A 25 9.27 125.90 30.91
C LYS A 25 9.72 124.57 31.52
N GLU A 26 9.97 124.55 32.82
CA GLU A 26 10.41 123.34 33.53
C GLU A 26 9.30 122.28 33.60
N LEU A 27 8.04 122.70 33.80
CA LEU A 27 6.86 121.85 33.68
C LEU A 27 6.66 121.30 32.25
N GLY A 28 6.93 122.11 31.22
CA GLY A 28 6.91 121.66 29.82
C GLY A 28 7.96 120.58 29.53
N LYS A 29 9.18 120.73 30.04
CA LYS A 29 10.24 119.71 29.95
C LYS A 29 9.84 118.44 30.70
N GLN A 30 9.31 118.57 31.92
CA GLN A 30 8.83 117.42 32.70
C GLN A 30 7.68 116.69 31.99
N ALA A 31 6.76 117.40 31.34
CA ALA A 31 5.68 116.77 30.57
C ALA A 31 6.22 115.95 29.38
N VAL A 32 7.23 116.46 28.65
CA VAL A 32 7.89 115.72 27.56
C VAL A 32 8.64 114.50 28.08
N ILE A 33 9.32 114.62 29.22
CA ILE A 33 10.00 113.49 29.88
C ILE A 33 8.97 112.44 30.34
N ILE A 34 7.85 112.86 30.94
CA ILE A 34 6.77 111.97 31.36
C ILE A 34 6.13 111.26 30.16
N ASP A 35 5.93 111.95 29.04
CA ASP A 35 5.39 111.34 27.82
C ASP A 35 6.37 110.33 27.19
N SER A 36 7.66 110.68 27.16
CA SER A 36 8.74 109.77 26.72
C SER A 36 8.83 108.54 27.61
N LEU A 37 8.86 108.72 28.94
CA LEU A 37 8.87 107.64 29.90
C LEU A 37 7.62 106.77 29.77
N LYS A 38 6.42 107.34 29.61
CA LYS A 38 5.19 106.57 29.34
C LYS A 38 5.30 105.72 28.08
N LYS A 39 5.90 106.24 27.01
CA LYS A 39 6.15 105.46 25.78
C LYS A 39 7.13 104.33 26.01
N VAL A 40 8.23 104.57 26.73
CA VAL A 40 9.19 103.53 27.11
C VAL A 40 8.52 102.46 27.97
N THR A 41 7.79 102.84 29.03
CA THR A 41 7.10 101.87 29.91
C THR A 41 6.05 101.06 29.14
N LYS A 42 5.35 101.67 28.18
CA LYS A 42 4.37 100.96 27.33
C LYS A 42 5.05 99.95 26.41
N THR A 43 6.18 100.33 25.78
CA THR A 43 6.98 99.44 24.92
C THR A 43 7.61 98.30 25.73
N GLU A 44 8.17 98.59 26.90
CA GLU A 44 8.74 97.60 27.82
C GLU A 44 7.67 96.60 28.27
N LYS A 45 6.47 97.07 28.59
CA LYS A 45 5.34 96.23 28.99
C LYS A 45 4.90 95.30 27.87
N GLU A 46 4.85 95.78 26.63
CA GLU A 46 4.52 94.93 25.47
C GLU A 46 5.64 93.93 25.16
N ASN A 47 6.92 94.34 25.26
CA ASN A 47 8.05 93.41 25.14
C ASN A 47 8.03 92.32 26.21
N CYS A 48 7.76 92.66 27.48
CA CYS A 48 7.56 91.70 28.55
C CYS A 48 6.43 90.72 28.22
N ARG A 49 5.31 91.21 27.68
CA ARG A 49 4.19 90.35 27.25
C ARG A 49 4.60 89.39 26.14
N ILE A 50 5.24 89.88 25.08
CA ILE A 50 5.72 89.06 23.95
C ILE A 50 6.72 88.00 24.41
N GLN A 51 7.66 88.37 25.28
CA GLN A 51 8.61 87.43 25.87
C GLN A 51 7.91 86.37 26.70
N ASN A 52 6.89 86.73 27.47
CA ASN A 52 6.13 85.80 28.30
C ASN A 52 5.28 84.83 27.46
N GLU A 53 4.66 85.32 26.38
CA GLU A 53 3.96 84.48 25.39
C GLU A 53 4.94 83.50 24.71
N THR A 54 6.13 83.98 24.33
CA THR A 54 7.20 83.14 23.74
C THR A 54 7.68 82.08 24.73
N LEU A 55 7.88 82.46 25.99
CA LEU A 55 8.29 81.55 27.07
C LEU A 55 7.23 80.46 27.29
N LYS A 56 5.95 80.83 27.31
CA LYS A 56 4.83 79.90 27.41
C LYS A 56 4.83 78.90 26.25
N HIS A 57 4.96 79.38 25.01
CA HIS A 57 5.02 78.50 23.83
C HIS A 57 6.22 77.55 23.88
N LYS A 58 7.41 78.03 24.29
CA LYS A 58 8.58 77.18 24.48
C LYS A 58 8.34 76.12 25.57
N ASN A 59 7.70 76.48 26.67
CA ASN A 59 7.37 75.54 27.73
C ASN A 59 6.38 74.45 27.28
N ASP A 60 5.37 74.82 26.51
CA ASP A 60 4.42 73.86 25.93
C ASP A 60 5.12 72.94 24.91
N SER A 61 6.03 73.48 24.10
CA SER A 61 6.88 72.70 23.19
C SER A 61 7.77 71.70 23.96
N ILE A 62 8.35 72.10 25.09
CA ILE A 62 9.14 71.23 25.96
C ILE A 62 8.27 70.10 26.55
N LYS A 63 7.04 70.40 26.98
CA LYS A 63 6.10 69.37 27.46
C LYS A 63 5.78 68.35 26.37
N ILE A 64 5.51 68.80 25.15
CA ILE A 64 5.25 67.92 24.01
C ILE A 64 6.48 67.06 23.72
N LEU A 65 7.68 67.65 23.64
CA LEU A 65 8.93 66.92 23.40
C LEU A 65 9.19 65.85 24.47
N LYS A 66 8.95 66.15 25.75
CA LYS A 66 9.06 65.17 26.84
C LYS A 66 8.10 64.00 26.66
N LEU A 67 6.85 64.25 26.27
CA LEU A 67 5.87 63.20 25.96
C LEU A 67 6.32 62.34 24.78
N THR A 68 6.85 62.95 23.72
CA THR A 68 7.35 62.24 22.53
C THR A 68 8.56 61.38 22.86
N LEU A 69 9.49 61.88 23.68
CA LEU A 69 10.64 61.12 24.20
C LEU A 69 10.19 59.88 24.98
N SER A 70 9.24 60.05 25.90
CA SER A 70 8.71 58.92 26.68
C SER A 70 8.03 57.87 25.77
N LYS A 71 7.30 58.29 24.74
CA LYS A 71 6.71 57.37 23.75
C LYS A 71 7.79 56.64 22.94
N LEU A 72 8.86 57.33 22.56
CA LEU A 72 9.98 56.75 21.81
C LEU A 72 10.74 55.70 22.63
N GLU A 73 10.96 55.95 23.92
CA GLU A 73 11.58 54.98 24.83
C GLU A 73 10.74 53.71 24.98
N LYS A 74 9.41 53.87 25.13
CA LYS A 74 8.48 52.72 25.14
C LYS A 74 8.55 51.93 23.84
N PHE A 75 8.50 52.61 22.69
CA PHE A 75 8.60 51.97 21.38
C PHE A 75 9.93 51.22 21.20
N LYS A 76 11.06 51.80 21.62
CA LYS A 76 12.37 51.14 21.56
C LYS A 76 12.41 49.86 22.38
N THR A 77 11.78 49.89 23.56
CA THR A 77 11.67 48.72 24.45
C THR A 77 10.79 47.63 23.84
N GLU A 78 9.63 48.01 23.28
CA GLU A 78 8.73 47.06 22.59
C GLU A 78 9.37 46.45 21.35
N LYS A 79 10.05 47.26 20.54
CA LYS A 79 10.81 46.78 19.38
C LYS A 79 11.84 45.73 19.79
N GLY A 80 12.61 45.98 20.85
CA GLY A 80 13.58 45.00 21.35
C GLY A 80 12.94 43.67 21.78
N LYS A 81 11.72 43.71 22.36
CA LYS A 81 10.96 42.49 22.69
C LYS A 81 10.52 41.74 21.44
N VAL A 82 10.02 42.45 20.43
CA VAL A 82 9.59 41.87 19.15
C VAL A 82 10.77 41.25 18.40
N ASP A 83 11.91 41.94 18.33
CA ASP A 83 13.13 41.45 17.68
C ASP A 83 13.64 40.16 18.35
N ASN A 84 13.61 40.10 19.68
CA ASN A 84 13.96 38.88 20.43
C ASN A 84 13.00 37.72 20.15
N LEU A 85 11.68 37.98 20.11
CA LEU A 85 10.68 36.97 19.76
C LEU A 85 10.87 36.45 18.33
N LEU A 86 11.14 37.35 17.37
CA LEU A 86 11.44 36.99 15.99
C LEU A 86 12.66 36.07 15.90
N LYS A 87 13.73 36.40 16.64
CA LYS A 87 14.94 35.57 16.70
C LYS A 87 14.64 34.17 17.25
N GLN A 88 13.93 34.08 18.38
CA GLN A 88 13.54 32.79 18.98
C GLN A 88 12.67 31.93 18.05
N LYS A 89 11.72 32.56 17.34
CA LYS A 89 10.88 31.86 16.36
C LYS A 89 11.69 31.39 15.16
N ASN A 90 12.63 32.19 14.68
CA ASN A 90 13.51 31.79 13.58
C ASN A 90 14.39 30.58 13.96
N ASP A 91 14.98 30.59 15.16
CA ASP A 91 15.78 29.47 15.67
C ASP A 91 14.92 28.19 15.78
N SER A 92 13.68 28.31 16.26
CA SER A 92 12.72 27.20 16.32
C SER A 92 12.37 26.65 14.92
N ILE A 93 12.20 27.51 13.92
CA ILE A 93 11.94 27.10 12.54
C ILE A 93 13.13 26.35 11.96
N ILE A 94 14.36 26.81 12.21
CA ILE A 94 15.59 26.15 11.76
C ILE A 94 15.68 24.74 12.38
N LEU A 95 15.44 24.64 13.70
CA LEU A 95 15.42 23.35 14.40
C LEU A 95 14.41 22.36 13.77
N LEU A 96 13.17 22.81 13.55
CA LEU A 96 12.12 21.98 12.95
C LEU A 96 12.47 21.55 11.51
N LYS A 97 13.10 22.43 10.72
CA LYS A 97 13.58 22.09 9.37
C LYS A 97 14.66 21.01 9.40
N ASN A 98 15.59 21.09 10.35
CA ASN A 98 16.64 20.08 10.52
C ASN A 98 16.04 18.74 10.92
N GLN A 99 15.14 18.73 11.93
CA GLN A 99 14.43 17.53 12.36
C GLN A 99 13.61 16.89 11.23
N LYS A 100 12.92 17.70 10.42
CA LYS A 100 12.17 17.21 9.25
C LYS A 100 13.09 16.53 8.24
N THR A 101 14.27 17.12 7.98
CA THR A 101 15.24 16.56 7.04
C THR A 101 15.80 15.23 7.54
N GLU A 102 16.17 15.16 8.82
CA GLU A 102 16.66 13.93 9.45
C GLU A 102 15.61 12.83 9.46
N LEU A 103 14.36 13.16 9.80
CA LEU A 103 13.24 12.21 9.78
C LEU A 103 12.98 11.69 8.36
N SER A 104 13.04 12.57 7.36
CA SER A 104 12.87 12.18 5.95
C SER A 104 13.97 11.23 5.49
N GLN A 105 15.22 11.45 5.91
CA GLN A 105 16.34 10.54 5.64
C GLN A 105 16.13 9.17 6.31
N LYS A 106 15.74 9.15 7.59
CA LYS A 106 15.42 7.90 8.30
C LYS A 106 14.29 7.12 7.62
N ILE A 107 13.21 7.80 7.23
CA ILE A 107 12.09 7.16 6.49
C ILE A 107 12.59 6.54 5.17
N SER A 108 13.46 7.24 4.44
CA SER A 108 14.01 6.72 3.19
C SER A 108 14.89 5.48 3.41
N GLN A 109 15.74 5.49 4.42
CA GLN A 109 16.59 4.35 4.79
C GLN A 109 15.75 3.14 5.19
N GLU A 110 14.72 3.36 6.00
CA GLU A 110 13.86 2.27 6.48
C GLU A 110 13.03 1.64 5.37
N ARG A 111 12.62 2.43 4.36
CA ARG A 111 11.98 1.89 3.16
C ARG A 111 12.91 0.96 2.39
N MET A 112 14.16 1.36 2.16
CA MET A 112 15.15 0.53 1.48
C MET A 112 15.42 -0.77 2.25
N ILE A 113 15.56 -0.70 3.58
CA ILE A 113 15.75 -1.88 4.43
C ILE A 113 14.54 -2.82 4.35
N CYS A 114 13.33 -2.29 4.42
CA CYS A 114 12.10 -3.09 4.31
C CYS A 114 11.95 -3.75 2.95
N GLU A 115 12.26 -3.04 1.86
CA GLU A 115 12.24 -3.62 0.50
C GLU A 115 13.26 -4.74 0.36
N GLN A 116 14.48 -4.55 0.86
CA GLN A 116 15.51 -5.58 0.83
C GLN A 116 15.09 -6.81 1.65
N LYS A 117 14.61 -6.62 2.88
CA LYS A 117 14.12 -7.73 3.73
C LYS A 117 13.00 -8.52 3.05
N LYS A 118 12.06 -7.84 2.38
CA LYS A 118 10.99 -8.48 1.62
C LYS A 118 11.53 -9.34 0.48
N LEU A 119 12.55 -8.86 -0.24
CA LEU A 119 13.20 -9.62 -1.31
C LEU A 119 13.94 -10.84 -0.74
N ASP A 120 14.68 -10.66 0.35
CA ASP A 120 15.43 -11.73 1.01
C ASP A 120 14.50 -12.83 1.55
N GLU A 121 13.38 -12.46 2.18
CA GLU A 121 12.36 -13.41 2.65
C GLU A 121 11.73 -14.18 1.48
N LYS A 122 11.47 -13.49 0.35
CA LYS A 122 10.93 -14.12 -0.85
C LYS A 122 11.91 -15.15 -1.43
N GLU A 123 13.18 -14.81 -1.54
CA GLU A 123 14.19 -15.73 -2.08
C GLU A 123 14.45 -16.89 -1.10
N LYS A 124 14.42 -16.63 0.21
CA LYS A 124 14.47 -17.66 1.24
C LYS A 124 13.33 -18.66 1.10
N ALA A 125 12.07 -18.20 1.02
CA ALA A 125 10.92 -19.07 0.84
C ALA A 125 11.00 -19.91 -0.44
N LYS A 126 11.45 -19.29 -1.55
CA LYS A 126 11.71 -20.01 -2.81
C LYS A 126 12.77 -21.09 -2.66
N SER A 127 13.87 -20.79 -1.97
CA SER A 127 14.95 -21.75 -1.72
C SER A 127 14.50 -22.93 -0.84
N GLU A 128 13.66 -22.66 0.16
CA GLU A 128 13.09 -23.69 1.05
C GLU A 128 12.15 -24.63 0.29
N ILE A 129 11.26 -24.07 -0.54
CA ILE A 129 10.37 -24.86 -1.40
C ILE A 129 11.19 -25.72 -2.35
N LEU A 130 12.17 -25.14 -3.04
CA LEU A 130 13.03 -25.87 -3.99
C LEU A 130 13.78 -27.02 -3.28
N THR A 131 14.33 -26.75 -2.09
CA THR A 131 15.02 -27.75 -1.27
C THR A 131 14.07 -28.89 -0.87
N LYS A 132 12.84 -28.56 -0.46
CA LYS A 132 11.83 -29.55 -0.11
C LYS A 132 11.45 -30.44 -1.29
N ILE A 133 11.29 -29.86 -2.48
CA ILE A 133 11.04 -30.63 -3.70
C ILE A 133 12.24 -31.53 -3.98
N ILE A 134 13.47 -31.00 -4.02
CA ILE A 134 14.68 -31.81 -4.27
C ILE A 134 14.78 -32.99 -3.29
N ASN A 135 14.56 -32.77 -2.00
CA ASN A 135 14.62 -33.80 -0.97
C ASN A 135 13.49 -34.83 -1.07
N THR A 136 12.38 -34.48 -1.73
CA THR A 136 11.28 -35.44 -1.98
C THR A 136 11.72 -36.52 -2.96
N TYR A 137 12.56 -36.18 -3.94
CA TYR A 137 12.96 -37.09 -5.02
C TYR A 137 14.38 -37.66 -4.88
N ARG A 138 15.31 -36.88 -4.31
CA ARG A 138 16.73 -37.25 -4.24
C ARG A 138 16.95 -38.46 -3.34
N GLY A 139 17.66 -39.46 -3.88
CA GLY A 139 18.14 -40.62 -3.13
C GLY A 139 17.07 -41.67 -2.79
N LYS A 140 15.84 -41.52 -3.30
CA LYS A 140 14.78 -42.52 -3.14
C LYS A 140 14.77 -43.48 -4.33
N ASN A 141 14.35 -44.72 -4.07
CA ASN A 141 14.10 -45.68 -5.15
C ASN A 141 12.82 -45.30 -5.91
N PHE A 142 12.64 -45.87 -7.10
CA PHE A 142 11.54 -45.48 -7.97
C PHE A 142 10.15 -45.90 -7.44
N ASP A 143 10.06 -47.02 -6.72
CA ASP A 143 8.81 -47.47 -6.09
C ASP A 143 8.31 -46.48 -5.03
N ASP A 144 9.19 -45.99 -4.16
CA ASP A 144 8.88 -44.96 -3.15
C ASP A 144 8.39 -43.67 -3.82
N LEU A 145 9.01 -43.29 -4.94
CA LEU A 145 8.62 -42.10 -5.69
C LEU A 145 7.23 -42.23 -6.31
N ILE A 146 6.90 -43.41 -6.83
CA ILE A 146 5.56 -43.71 -7.35
C ILE A 146 4.51 -43.62 -6.23
N ILE A 147 4.80 -44.15 -5.04
CA ILE A 147 3.87 -44.13 -3.89
C ILE A 147 3.65 -42.69 -3.40
N LEU A 148 4.71 -41.90 -3.29
CA LEU A 148 4.66 -40.55 -2.70
C LEU A 148 4.12 -39.48 -3.65
N SER A 149 3.99 -39.80 -4.94
CA SER A 149 3.70 -38.81 -5.98
C SER A 149 2.46 -39.17 -6.80
N ASN A 150 1.97 -38.20 -7.55
CA ASN A 150 0.96 -38.41 -8.58
C ASN A 150 1.31 -37.57 -9.82
N LYS A 151 0.57 -37.79 -10.91
CA LYS A 151 0.77 -37.07 -12.17
C LYS A 151 0.88 -35.55 -11.99
N PHE A 152 -0.01 -34.97 -11.18
CA PHE A 152 -0.05 -33.52 -10.96
C PHE A 152 1.14 -33.02 -10.12
N SER A 153 1.52 -33.75 -9.08
CA SER A 153 2.68 -33.34 -8.25
C SER A 153 3.98 -33.42 -9.05
N VAL A 154 4.16 -34.47 -9.86
CA VAL A 154 5.34 -34.65 -10.73
C VAL A 154 5.42 -33.52 -11.76
N GLU A 155 4.30 -33.18 -12.43
CA GLU A 155 4.27 -32.10 -13.41
C GLU A 155 4.62 -30.74 -12.79
N ARG A 156 3.93 -30.39 -11.69
CA ARG A 156 4.16 -29.14 -10.95
C ARG A 156 5.61 -29.03 -10.51
N ASP A 157 6.14 -30.07 -9.87
CA ASP A 157 7.48 -30.07 -9.29
C ASP A 157 8.57 -29.99 -10.37
N PHE A 158 8.35 -30.66 -11.52
CA PHE A 158 9.25 -30.57 -12.66
C PHE A 158 9.31 -29.15 -13.23
N GLN A 159 8.16 -28.48 -13.38
CA GLN A 159 8.08 -27.09 -13.84
C GLN A 159 8.77 -26.11 -12.88
N LEU A 160 8.69 -26.38 -11.57
CA LEU A 160 9.30 -25.51 -10.55
C LEU A 160 10.83 -25.67 -10.44
N ILE A 161 11.37 -26.88 -10.63
CA ILE A 161 12.82 -27.09 -10.60
C ILE A 161 13.46 -26.72 -11.95
N GLY A 162 12.76 -26.91 -13.06
CA GLY A 162 13.26 -26.66 -14.41
C GLY A 162 14.20 -27.76 -14.94
N GLU A 163 14.57 -27.70 -16.22
CA GLU A 163 15.15 -28.83 -16.95
C GLU A 163 16.64 -29.13 -16.63
N ASN A 164 17.33 -28.21 -15.96
CA ASN A 164 18.79 -28.27 -15.76
C ASN A 164 19.17 -28.82 -14.38
N ASN A 165 18.54 -29.91 -13.96
CA ASN A 165 18.69 -30.48 -12.63
C ASN A 165 19.02 -31.98 -12.67
N ALA A 166 19.71 -32.48 -11.63
CA ALA A 166 20.13 -33.90 -11.55
C ALA A 166 18.96 -34.90 -11.45
N LEU A 167 17.75 -34.43 -11.19
CA LEU A 167 16.51 -35.20 -11.09
C LEU A 167 15.71 -35.19 -12.41
N THR A 168 16.14 -34.49 -13.46
CA THR A 168 15.38 -34.36 -14.72
C THR A 168 14.96 -35.71 -15.29
N GLN A 169 15.86 -36.70 -15.31
CA GLN A 169 15.53 -38.04 -15.78
C GLN A 169 14.48 -38.73 -14.90
N ILE A 170 14.54 -38.56 -13.58
CA ILE A 170 13.55 -39.12 -12.64
C ILE A 170 12.16 -38.55 -12.94
N PHE A 171 12.06 -37.25 -13.17
CA PHE A 171 10.78 -36.62 -13.53
C PHE A 171 10.26 -37.12 -14.87
N ILE A 172 11.11 -37.24 -15.89
CA ILE A 172 10.72 -37.77 -17.21
C ILE A 172 10.20 -39.21 -17.07
N ASP A 173 10.88 -40.04 -16.30
CA ASP A 173 10.49 -41.44 -16.09
C ASP A 173 9.17 -41.54 -15.31
N LEU A 174 8.99 -40.73 -14.26
CA LEU A 174 7.72 -40.66 -13.51
C LEU A 174 6.57 -40.14 -14.37
N LYS A 175 6.80 -39.16 -15.24
CA LYS A 175 5.77 -38.67 -16.18
C LYS A 175 5.31 -39.79 -17.10
N LYS A 176 6.25 -40.50 -17.75
CA LYS A 176 5.95 -41.67 -18.59
C LYS A 176 5.16 -42.73 -17.82
N TYR A 177 5.57 -43.05 -16.59
CA TYR A 177 4.86 -43.99 -15.73
C TYR A 177 3.40 -43.56 -15.47
N PHE A 178 3.18 -42.32 -15.03
CA PHE A 178 1.83 -41.85 -14.70
C PHE A 178 0.94 -41.64 -15.94
N GLU A 179 1.52 -41.25 -17.07
CA GLU A 179 0.80 -41.18 -18.35
C GLU A 179 0.36 -42.57 -18.82
N ALA A 180 1.24 -43.55 -18.72
CA ALA A 180 0.92 -44.94 -19.04
C ALA A 180 -0.18 -45.49 -18.12
N LYS A 181 -0.10 -45.19 -16.81
CA LYS A 181 -1.14 -45.57 -15.85
C LYS A 181 -2.50 -44.99 -16.22
N SER A 182 -2.55 -43.72 -16.66
CA SER A 182 -3.80 -43.07 -17.11
C SER A 182 -4.38 -43.68 -18.39
N LEU A 183 -3.61 -44.45 -19.18
CA LEU A 183 -4.14 -45.14 -20.35
C LEU A 183 -5.14 -46.24 -19.95
N LEU A 184 -4.93 -46.88 -18.80
CA LEU A 184 -5.80 -47.94 -18.28
C LEU A 184 -7.18 -47.42 -17.81
N ASP A 185 -7.30 -46.09 -17.66
CA ASP A 185 -8.56 -45.39 -17.38
C ASP A 185 -9.36 -45.07 -18.67
N GLN A 186 -8.87 -45.47 -19.85
CA GLN A 186 -9.45 -45.16 -21.15
C GLN A 186 -9.78 -46.43 -21.96
N PRO A 187 -10.69 -46.37 -22.94
CA PRO A 187 -10.92 -47.48 -23.87
C PRO A 187 -9.62 -47.94 -24.55
N PHE A 188 -9.51 -49.24 -24.81
CA PHE A 188 -8.32 -49.80 -25.45
C PHE A 188 -8.09 -49.17 -26.85
N ASP A 189 -6.87 -48.70 -27.05
CA ASP A 189 -6.37 -48.10 -28.28
C ASP A 189 -5.01 -48.73 -28.60
N ALA A 190 -4.96 -49.53 -29.66
CA ALA A 190 -3.78 -50.32 -29.99
C ALA A 190 -2.54 -49.47 -30.30
N GLU A 191 -2.72 -48.32 -30.95
CA GLU A 191 -1.62 -47.43 -31.30
C GLU A 191 -1.06 -46.76 -30.04
N LYS A 192 -1.95 -46.25 -29.17
CA LYS A 192 -1.54 -45.63 -27.90
C LYS A 192 -0.91 -46.65 -26.95
N ALA A 193 -1.48 -47.85 -26.83
CA ALA A 193 -0.93 -48.90 -25.99
C ALA A 193 0.49 -49.29 -26.44
N LYS A 194 0.70 -49.52 -27.74
CA LYS A 194 2.03 -49.83 -28.28
C LYS A 194 3.03 -48.69 -28.08
N LYS A 195 2.62 -47.44 -28.32
CA LYS A 195 3.47 -46.27 -28.08
C LYS A 195 3.87 -46.17 -26.60
N THR A 196 2.90 -46.28 -25.71
CA THR A 196 3.09 -46.24 -24.25
C THR A 196 4.01 -47.35 -23.78
N GLN A 197 3.84 -48.56 -24.30
CA GLN A 197 4.69 -49.71 -23.98
C GLN A 197 6.15 -49.45 -24.36
N ASN A 198 6.40 -48.92 -25.56
CA ASN A 198 7.73 -48.53 -26.00
C ASN A 198 8.34 -47.45 -25.08
N GLU A 199 7.55 -46.45 -24.67
CA GLU A 199 8.01 -45.40 -23.75
C GLU A 199 8.36 -45.97 -22.36
N LEU A 200 7.55 -46.89 -21.83
CA LEU A 200 7.83 -47.57 -20.55
C LEU A 200 9.12 -48.39 -20.60
N PHE A 201 9.44 -49.04 -21.73
CA PHE A 201 10.70 -49.78 -21.90
C PHE A 201 11.94 -48.88 -21.94
N THR A 202 11.78 -47.58 -22.18
CA THR A 202 12.91 -46.64 -22.08
C THR A 202 13.28 -46.28 -20.64
N ILE A 203 12.41 -46.55 -19.67
CA ILE A 203 12.67 -46.29 -18.26
C ILE A 203 13.66 -47.33 -17.75
N LYS A 204 14.84 -46.88 -17.33
CA LYS A 204 15.94 -47.76 -16.86
C LYS A 204 15.88 -48.04 -15.35
N GLN A 205 14.97 -47.40 -14.62
CA GLN A 205 14.81 -47.57 -13.19
C GLN A 205 14.24 -48.95 -12.87
N GLN A 206 14.76 -49.58 -11.82
CA GLN A 206 14.19 -50.84 -11.30
C GLN A 206 13.02 -50.54 -10.36
N SER A 207 11.88 -51.18 -10.59
CA SER A 207 10.66 -50.93 -9.83
C SER A 207 9.64 -52.04 -10.04
N VAL A 208 9.10 -52.56 -8.94
CA VAL A 208 8.05 -53.59 -8.99
C VAL A 208 6.76 -53.00 -9.57
N PHE A 209 6.45 -51.74 -9.25
CA PHE A 209 5.28 -51.06 -9.80
C PHE A 209 5.40 -50.79 -11.29
N LEU A 210 6.61 -50.47 -11.78
CA LEU A 210 6.88 -50.27 -13.19
C LEU A 210 6.72 -51.57 -13.98
N ASP A 211 7.33 -52.65 -13.50
CA ASP A 211 7.26 -53.94 -14.19
C ASP A 211 5.82 -54.45 -14.27
N LYS A 212 5.08 -54.32 -13.16
CA LYS A 212 3.64 -54.61 -13.14
C LYS A 212 2.84 -53.75 -14.13
N LEU A 213 3.17 -52.47 -14.28
CA LEU A 213 2.49 -51.59 -15.25
C LEU A 213 2.82 -51.98 -16.70
N LYS A 214 4.05 -52.40 -16.99
CA LYS A 214 4.43 -52.91 -18.31
C LYS A 214 3.58 -54.14 -18.66
N ASP A 215 3.48 -55.10 -17.74
CA ASP A 215 2.65 -56.30 -17.91
C ASP A 215 1.18 -55.94 -18.14
N GLN A 216 0.66 -54.96 -17.40
CA GLN A 216 -0.73 -54.52 -17.55
C GLN A 216 -1.00 -53.94 -18.94
N ILE A 217 -0.11 -53.08 -19.43
CA ILE A 217 -0.22 -52.44 -20.74
C ILE A 217 -0.07 -53.48 -21.86
N GLU A 218 0.86 -54.42 -21.72
CA GLU A 218 1.07 -55.52 -22.68
C GLU A 218 -0.17 -56.42 -22.79
N ASN A 219 -0.77 -56.77 -21.66
CA ASN A 219 -1.94 -57.64 -21.62
C ASN A 219 -3.26 -56.90 -21.96
N TYR A 220 -3.25 -55.56 -22.10
CA TYR A 220 -4.49 -54.79 -22.20
C TYR A 220 -5.36 -55.22 -23.40
N GLN A 221 -4.73 -55.54 -24.54
CA GLN A 221 -5.46 -56.02 -25.72
C GLN A 221 -6.19 -57.35 -25.45
N LEU A 222 -5.53 -58.28 -24.76
CA LEU A 222 -6.11 -59.58 -24.43
C LEU A 222 -7.29 -59.41 -23.47
N ILE A 223 -7.13 -58.57 -22.45
CA ILE A 223 -8.19 -58.31 -21.46
C ILE A 223 -9.39 -57.60 -22.11
N ASP A 224 -9.16 -56.61 -22.98
CA ASP A 224 -10.23 -55.96 -23.77
C ASP A 224 -10.97 -56.95 -24.67
N LYS A 225 -10.25 -57.89 -25.28
CA LYS A 225 -10.87 -58.97 -26.07
C LYS A 225 -11.74 -59.88 -25.19
N MET A 226 -11.24 -60.30 -24.03
CA MET A 226 -12.02 -61.10 -23.07
C MET A 226 -13.29 -60.38 -22.63
N PHE A 227 -13.23 -59.05 -22.45
CA PHE A 227 -14.40 -58.24 -22.15
C PHE A 227 -15.43 -58.26 -23.28
N LYS A 228 -14.99 -58.08 -24.52
CA LYS A 228 -15.85 -58.14 -25.71
C LYS A 228 -16.50 -59.51 -25.86
N ASP A 229 -15.74 -60.58 -25.62
CA ASP A 229 -16.26 -61.96 -25.65
C ASP A 229 -17.31 -62.17 -24.54
N CYS A 230 -17.08 -61.66 -23.32
CA CYS A 230 -18.06 -61.66 -22.24
C CYS A 230 -19.36 -60.97 -22.67
N ILE A 231 -19.29 -59.78 -23.26
CA ILE A 231 -20.49 -59.08 -23.76
C ILE A 231 -21.20 -59.88 -24.85
N ALA A 232 -20.46 -60.47 -25.78
CA ALA A 232 -21.04 -61.28 -26.86
C ALA A 232 -21.83 -62.48 -26.30
N LYS A 233 -21.31 -63.15 -25.27
CA LYS A 233 -22.03 -64.24 -24.57
C LYS A 233 -23.28 -63.74 -23.85
N ILE A 234 -23.22 -62.60 -23.17
CA ILE A 234 -24.40 -61.97 -22.54
C ILE A 234 -25.47 -61.68 -23.59
N ASN A 235 -25.10 -61.09 -24.73
CA ASN A 235 -26.02 -60.84 -25.84
C ASN A 235 -26.58 -62.15 -26.43
N SER A 236 -25.83 -63.24 -26.43
CA SER A 236 -26.33 -64.56 -26.83
C SER A 236 -27.33 -65.13 -25.83
N ILE A 237 -27.11 -64.94 -24.52
CA ILE A 237 -28.08 -65.28 -23.47
C ILE A 237 -29.37 -64.48 -23.67
N ASP A 238 -29.26 -63.21 -24.07
CA ASP A 238 -30.42 -62.38 -24.38
C ASP A 238 -31.24 -62.91 -25.57
N LYS A 239 -30.57 -63.26 -26.67
CA LYS A 239 -31.22 -63.77 -27.88
C LYS A 239 -31.82 -65.16 -27.70
N ASN A 240 -31.13 -66.05 -27.00
CA ASN A 240 -31.58 -67.43 -26.79
C ASN A 240 -32.66 -67.54 -25.70
N GLY A 241 -32.76 -66.54 -24.82
CA GLY A 241 -33.82 -66.39 -23.83
C GLY A 241 -35.04 -65.60 -24.33
N SER A 242 -35.15 -65.32 -25.64
CA SER A 242 -36.17 -64.47 -26.27
C SER A 242 -37.60 -65.07 -26.30
N ASN A 243 -38.01 -65.75 -25.24
CA ASN A 243 -39.42 -65.77 -24.90
C ASN A 243 -39.57 -64.72 -23.81
N ILE A 244 -40.17 -63.57 -24.15
CA ILE A 244 -40.59 -62.55 -23.17
C ILE A 244 -41.55 -63.26 -22.21
N SER A 245 -40.99 -63.82 -21.14
CA SER A 245 -41.75 -64.49 -20.11
C SER A 245 -41.73 -63.58 -18.90
N ASP A 246 -42.91 -63.19 -18.45
CA ASP A 246 -43.08 -62.48 -17.19
C ASP A 246 -42.83 -63.38 -15.97
N ASP A 247 -42.47 -64.64 -16.18
CA ASP A 247 -42.08 -65.56 -15.13
C ASP A 247 -40.76 -65.12 -14.46
N GLU A 248 -40.89 -64.70 -13.19
CA GLU A 248 -39.77 -64.31 -12.32
C GLU A 248 -38.69 -65.39 -12.24
N ILE A 249 -39.05 -66.68 -12.33
CA ILE A 249 -38.10 -67.78 -12.27
C ILE A 249 -37.18 -67.75 -13.49
N ILE A 250 -37.73 -67.49 -14.68
CA ILE A 250 -36.98 -67.41 -15.94
C ILE A 250 -36.06 -66.17 -15.93
N LYS A 251 -36.58 -65.02 -15.48
CA LYS A 251 -35.77 -63.79 -15.32
C LYS A 251 -34.61 -64.00 -14.34
N LYS A 252 -34.83 -64.69 -13.22
CA LYS A 252 -33.79 -65.01 -12.23
C LYS A 252 -32.74 -65.99 -12.78
N GLN A 253 -33.15 -67.03 -13.49
CA GLN A 253 -32.22 -67.97 -14.13
C GLN A 253 -31.36 -67.27 -15.19
N LYS A 254 -31.96 -66.36 -15.97
CA LYS A 254 -31.24 -65.55 -16.96
C LYS A 254 -30.22 -64.64 -16.28
N LEU A 255 -30.62 -63.93 -15.23
CA LEU A 255 -29.74 -63.07 -14.44
C LEU A 255 -28.54 -63.86 -13.89
N ASN A 256 -28.76 -65.05 -13.33
CA ASN A 256 -27.67 -65.89 -12.82
C ASN A 256 -26.65 -66.27 -13.91
N LYS A 257 -27.11 -66.61 -15.13
CA LYS A 257 -26.21 -66.90 -16.25
C LYS A 257 -25.39 -65.67 -16.64
N ILE A 258 -26.01 -64.49 -16.68
CA ILE A 258 -25.33 -63.23 -16.98
C ILE A 258 -24.27 -62.93 -15.90
N LEU A 259 -24.64 -63.05 -14.62
CA LEU A 259 -23.72 -62.79 -13.52
C LEU A 259 -22.56 -63.77 -13.51
N ASN A 260 -22.79 -65.05 -13.82
CA ASN A 260 -21.70 -66.05 -13.94
C ASN A 260 -20.69 -65.65 -15.01
N GLU A 261 -21.13 -65.24 -16.21
CA GLU A 261 -20.20 -64.80 -17.26
C GLU A 261 -19.39 -63.55 -16.84
N ILE A 262 -20.03 -62.61 -16.15
CA ILE A 262 -19.34 -61.41 -15.63
C ILE A 262 -18.34 -61.80 -14.53
N SER A 263 -18.72 -62.69 -13.62
CA SER A 263 -17.84 -63.21 -12.56
C SER A 263 -16.65 -63.96 -13.14
N ASP A 264 -16.85 -64.81 -14.14
CA ASP A 264 -15.80 -65.53 -14.85
C ASP A 264 -14.84 -64.56 -15.53
N TYR A 265 -15.35 -63.51 -16.18
CA TYR A 265 -14.51 -62.46 -16.74
C TYR A 265 -13.69 -61.76 -15.64
N ILE A 266 -14.33 -61.28 -14.57
CA ILE A 266 -13.65 -60.57 -13.47
C ILE A 266 -12.55 -61.42 -12.85
N TYR A 267 -12.81 -62.71 -12.59
CA TYR A 267 -11.87 -63.63 -11.97
C TYR A 267 -10.67 -63.94 -12.87
N ASN A 268 -10.91 -64.20 -14.17
CA ASN A 268 -9.84 -64.56 -15.10
C ASN A 268 -9.00 -63.38 -15.58
N SER A 269 -9.47 -62.13 -15.37
CA SER A 269 -8.83 -60.92 -15.88
C SER A 269 -8.24 -60.01 -14.81
N ASP A 270 -8.51 -60.27 -13.52
CA ASP A 270 -8.09 -59.43 -12.38
C ASP A 270 -8.39 -57.92 -12.55
N ILE A 271 -9.45 -57.58 -13.30
CA ILE A 271 -9.73 -56.19 -13.72
C ILE A 271 -9.92 -55.20 -12.59
N ASN A 272 -10.42 -55.65 -11.44
CA ASN A 272 -10.77 -54.78 -10.31
C ASN A 272 -9.58 -54.01 -9.74
N SER A 273 -8.37 -54.54 -9.90
CA SER A 273 -7.16 -53.92 -9.35
C SER A 273 -6.38 -53.12 -10.38
N TYR A 274 -6.56 -53.42 -11.68
CA TYR A 274 -5.56 -53.08 -12.70
C TYR A 274 -6.12 -52.39 -13.94
N TYR A 275 -7.41 -52.55 -14.25
CA TYR A 275 -8.02 -51.99 -15.46
C TYR A 275 -9.28 -51.19 -15.12
N PRO A 276 -9.13 -49.96 -14.59
CA PRO A 276 -10.26 -49.16 -14.08
C PRO A 276 -11.37 -48.97 -15.11
N TYR A 277 -11.04 -48.65 -16.36
CA TYR A 277 -12.04 -48.47 -17.41
C TYR A 277 -12.89 -49.74 -17.63
N LEU A 278 -12.23 -50.90 -17.77
CA LEU A 278 -12.92 -52.18 -18.01
C LEU A 278 -13.70 -52.64 -16.77
N SER A 279 -13.16 -52.39 -15.58
CA SER A 279 -13.85 -52.67 -14.31
C SER A 279 -15.13 -51.83 -14.20
N ASP A 280 -15.06 -50.52 -14.46
CA ASP A 280 -16.21 -49.62 -14.47
C ASP A 280 -17.27 -50.06 -15.48
N ARG A 281 -16.85 -50.52 -16.67
CA ARG A 281 -17.76 -51.05 -17.69
C ARG A 281 -18.43 -52.36 -17.25
N ALA A 282 -17.68 -53.29 -16.67
CA ALA A 282 -18.24 -54.53 -16.13
C ALA A 282 -19.28 -54.23 -15.03
N PHE A 283 -18.99 -53.30 -14.11
CA PHE A 283 -19.93 -52.88 -13.08
C PHE A 283 -21.16 -52.17 -13.66
N GLN A 284 -21.02 -51.40 -14.75
CA GLN A 284 -22.17 -50.80 -15.46
C GLN A 284 -23.08 -51.88 -16.06
N ILE A 285 -22.53 -52.96 -16.62
CA ILE A 285 -23.32 -54.09 -17.10
C ILE A 285 -24.15 -54.69 -15.96
N ILE A 286 -23.52 -54.96 -14.80
CA ILE A 286 -24.22 -55.48 -13.62
C ILE A 286 -25.37 -54.55 -13.22
N LYS A 287 -25.11 -53.24 -13.13
CA LYS A 287 -26.14 -52.24 -12.75
C LYS A 287 -27.33 -52.20 -13.72
N ILE A 288 -27.09 -52.43 -15.01
CA ILE A 288 -28.15 -52.44 -16.04
C ILE A 288 -28.93 -53.75 -15.98
N LYS A 289 -28.23 -54.89 -15.90
CA LYS A 289 -28.84 -56.22 -16.00
C LYS A 289 -29.51 -56.69 -14.71
N PHE A 290 -29.07 -56.22 -13.55
CA PHE A 290 -29.64 -56.61 -12.26
C PHE A 290 -31.14 -56.24 -12.09
N PRO A 291 -31.60 -55.00 -12.37
CA PRO A 291 -33.02 -54.67 -12.29
C PRO A 291 -33.83 -55.26 -13.46
N ASN A 292 -33.22 -55.39 -14.64
CA ASN A 292 -33.86 -55.96 -15.82
C ASN A 292 -32.85 -56.74 -16.69
N PRO A 293 -32.87 -58.09 -16.63
CA PRO A 293 -31.95 -58.94 -17.40
C PRO A 293 -32.09 -58.77 -18.92
N ASP A 294 -33.22 -58.29 -19.41
CA ASP A 294 -33.50 -58.09 -20.84
C ASP A 294 -33.01 -56.73 -21.36
N GLN A 295 -32.53 -55.85 -20.47
CA GLN A 295 -32.15 -54.50 -20.85
C GLN A 295 -30.92 -54.49 -21.76
N ASP A 296 -30.98 -53.74 -22.85
CA ASP A 296 -29.92 -53.66 -23.85
C ASP A 296 -28.63 -53.02 -23.29
N ILE A 297 -27.50 -53.67 -23.55
CA ILE A 297 -26.16 -53.23 -23.17
C ILE A 297 -25.28 -52.85 -24.37
N SER A 298 -25.82 -52.86 -25.60
CA SER A 298 -25.09 -52.57 -26.84
C SER A 298 -24.39 -51.20 -26.82
N LYS A 299 -24.96 -50.23 -26.08
CA LYS A 299 -24.37 -48.90 -25.88
C LYS A 299 -23.03 -48.90 -25.14
N LEU A 300 -22.68 -50.00 -24.46
CA LEU A 300 -21.41 -50.15 -23.73
C LEU A 300 -20.27 -50.70 -24.61
N ILE A 301 -20.56 -51.15 -25.83
CA ILE A 301 -19.58 -51.70 -26.78
C ILE A 301 -18.89 -50.58 -27.60
N ASN A 302 -19.57 -49.45 -27.79
CA ASN A 302 -19.19 -48.41 -28.77
C ASN A 302 -18.80 -47.05 -28.13
N LYS A 303 -18.42 -47.00 -26.85
CA LYS A 303 -18.03 -45.77 -26.14
C LYS A 303 -16.72 -45.92 -25.39
#